data_AF-A0A511YG17-F1
#
_entry.id   AF-A0A511YG17-F1
#
_cell.length_a   1.000
_cell.length_b   1.000
_cell.length_c   1.000
_cell.angle_alpha   90.00
_cell.angle_beta   90.00
_cell.angle_gamma   90.00
#
_symmetry.space_group_name_H-M   'P 1'
#
loop_
_entity.id
_entity.type
_entity.pdbx_description
1 polymer ?
#
loop_
_entity_poly.entity_id
_entity_poly.type
_entity_poly.pdbx_seq_one_letter_code
_entity_poly.pdbx_strand_id
1 'polypeptide(L)'
;MLKWSSEKDVNEFCAEICSRFNPKYVGNQQEKDALAELDFATAYSFAKNCELTAEEFFLAFNLAAEGRLKYEEDKDGNAEPIKLFREIDAIKLNEVKSAYIRYKSLDKKYENGKAEIKAFLEPPIVEPTPEEKKAARNKFYTAEYRRLQLEGNVLGTIVFYDLIKKRGLKTVKVEFIEAVLSTFIPEKIENIARKEEPEKIRVPKIQKNDPLTYFKDCIVKAYIEKEELKEFTEEAWIEHWEKLHNQE
;
A
#
# COMPACT_ATOMS: atom_id res chain seq x y z
N MET A 1 1.64 -2.19 31.15
CA MET A 1 0.79 -3.25 31.76
C MET A 1 0.73 -2.98 33.25
N LEU A 2 -0.43 -3.19 33.88
CA LEU A 2 -0.67 -2.90 35.30
C LEU A 2 0.33 -3.57 36.24
N LYS A 3 0.76 -4.82 35.94
CA LYS A 3 1.82 -5.52 36.69
C LYS A 3 3.16 -4.81 36.76
N TRP A 4 3.43 -3.86 35.86
CA TRP A 4 4.68 -3.08 35.81
C TRP A 4 4.44 -1.58 36.01
N SER A 5 3.21 -1.19 36.33
CA SER A 5 2.85 0.21 36.58
C SER A 5 3.32 0.66 37.96
N SER A 6 3.39 1.98 38.16
CA SER A 6 3.78 2.54 39.46
C SER A 6 2.72 2.23 40.53
N GLU A 7 3.10 2.27 41.82
CA GLU A 7 2.15 2.16 42.94
C GLU A 7 0.99 3.15 42.81
N LYS A 8 1.28 4.37 42.35
CA LYS A 8 0.29 5.41 42.13
C LYS A 8 -0.75 4.96 41.09
N ASP A 9 -0.31 4.50 39.94
CA ASP A 9 -1.22 4.08 38.85
C ASP A 9 -2.03 2.84 39.25
N VAL A 10 -1.44 1.92 40.00
CA VAL A 10 -2.13 0.74 40.53
C VAL A 10 -3.22 1.15 41.53
N ASN A 11 -2.94 2.10 42.42
CA ASN A 11 -3.92 2.61 43.38
C ASN A 11 -5.07 3.36 42.70
N GLU A 12 -4.77 4.18 41.69
CA GLU A 12 -5.78 4.86 40.87
C GLU A 12 -6.69 3.85 40.15
N PHE A 13 -6.10 2.82 39.56
CA PHE A 13 -6.84 1.73 38.94
C PHE A 13 -7.77 0.99 39.92
N CYS A 14 -7.28 0.67 41.12
CA CYS A 14 -8.08 -0.02 42.15
C CYS A 14 -9.25 0.86 42.61
N ALA A 15 -9.01 2.15 42.82
CA ALA A 15 -10.06 3.10 43.19
C ALA A 15 -11.13 3.21 42.10
N GLU A 16 -10.73 3.22 40.83
CA GLU A 16 -11.68 3.25 39.72
C GLU A 16 -12.50 1.95 39.61
N ILE A 17 -11.90 0.78 39.82
CA ILE A 17 -12.63 -0.50 39.91
C ILE A 17 -13.68 -0.43 41.03
N CYS A 18 -13.28 -0.05 42.23
CA CYS A 18 -14.19 0.04 43.37
C CYS A 18 -15.35 1.01 43.11
N SER A 19 -15.08 2.14 42.45
CA SER A 19 -16.10 3.11 42.03
C SER A 19 -17.07 2.54 40.98
N ARG A 20 -16.57 1.80 39.99
CA ARG A 20 -17.38 1.23 38.89
C ARG A 20 -18.32 0.12 39.35
N PHE A 21 -17.85 -0.77 40.23
CA PHE A 21 -18.67 -1.84 40.80
C PHE A 21 -19.63 -1.30 41.85
N ASN A 22 -19.24 -0.24 42.57
CA ASN A 22 -20.01 0.40 43.64
C ASN A 22 -20.62 -0.63 44.61
N PRO A 23 -19.80 -1.49 45.24
CA PRO A 23 -20.25 -2.54 46.14
C PRO A 23 -21.04 -1.95 47.32
N LYS A 24 -22.13 -2.63 47.70
CA LYS A 24 -22.97 -2.24 48.84
C LYS A 24 -22.62 -3.08 50.06
N TYR A 25 -21.93 -2.48 51.01
CA TYR A 25 -21.55 -3.16 52.26
C TYR A 25 -22.67 -3.13 53.30
N VAL A 26 -22.93 -4.29 53.92
CA VAL A 26 -23.93 -4.47 54.98
C VAL A 26 -23.19 -4.74 56.30
N GLY A 27 -23.64 -4.10 57.38
CA GLY A 27 -23.02 -4.24 58.70
C GLY A 27 -22.92 -2.92 59.46
N ASN A 28 -22.23 -2.95 60.61
CA ASN A 28 -21.79 -1.74 61.31
C ASN A 28 -20.67 -1.03 60.51
N GLN A 29 -20.27 0.18 60.92
CA GLN A 29 -19.29 0.96 60.17
C GLN A 29 -17.94 0.23 60.04
N GLN A 30 -17.48 -0.43 61.11
CA GLN A 30 -16.21 -1.15 61.12
C GLN A 30 -16.22 -2.36 60.15
N GLU A 31 -17.34 -3.08 60.07
CA GLU A 31 -17.54 -4.18 59.12
C GLU A 31 -17.56 -3.68 57.68
N LYS A 32 -18.19 -2.53 57.43
CA LYS A 32 -18.20 -1.92 56.09
C LYS A 32 -16.81 -1.49 55.65
N ASP A 33 -16.04 -0.87 56.54
CA ASP A 33 -14.67 -0.44 56.25
C ASP A 33 -13.77 -1.66 55.96
N ALA A 34 -13.90 -2.73 56.75
CA ALA A 34 -13.15 -3.98 56.53
C ALA A 34 -13.50 -4.66 55.19
N LEU A 35 -14.77 -4.66 54.79
CA LEU A 35 -15.19 -5.19 53.48
C LEU A 35 -14.66 -4.33 52.33
N ALA A 36 -14.64 -3.01 52.49
CA ALA A 36 -14.08 -2.10 51.50
C ALA A 36 -12.57 -2.28 51.32
N GLU A 37 -11.84 -2.51 52.42
CA GLU A 37 -10.42 -2.85 52.38
C GLU A 37 -10.17 -4.20 51.68
N LEU A 38 -11.04 -5.19 51.90
CA LEU A 38 -10.95 -6.50 51.24
C LEU A 38 -11.13 -6.39 49.71
N ASP A 39 -12.14 -5.64 49.27
CA ASP A 39 -12.42 -5.39 47.86
C ASP A 39 -11.26 -4.64 47.19
N PHE A 40 -10.73 -3.62 47.87
CA PHE A 40 -9.55 -2.88 47.40
C PHE A 40 -8.31 -3.79 47.31
N ALA A 41 -8.06 -4.62 48.33
CA ALA A 41 -6.96 -5.59 48.33
C ALA A 41 -7.11 -6.62 47.19
N THR A 42 -8.34 -7.04 46.89
CA THR A 42 -8.65 -7.95 45.78
C THR A 42 -8.33 -7.29 44.44
N ALA A 43 -8.78 -6.04 44.23
CA ALA A 43 -8.46 -5.27 43.04
C ALA A 43 -6.94 -5.03 42.90
N TYR A 44 -6.25 -4.76 44.00
CA TYR A 44 -4.81 -4.55 44.04
C TYR A 44 -4.03 -5.80 43.66
N SER A 45 -4.38 -6.94 44.27
CA SER A 45 -3.79 -8.24 43.94
C SER A 45 -4.01 -8.61 42.46
N PHE A 46 -5.20 -8.34 41.94
CA PHE A 46 -5.49 -8.50 40.53
C PHE A 46 -4.60 -7.59 39.67
N ALA A 47 -4.51 -6.30 39.98
CA ALA A 47 -3.74 -5.32 39.23
C ALA A 47 -2.26 -5.71 39.12
N LYS A 48 -1.64 -6.15 40.22
CA LYS A 48 -0.24 -6.60 40.24
C LYS A 48 0.02 -7.85 39.38
N ASN A 49 -1.02 -8.62 39.06
CA ASN A 49 -0.95 -9.80 38.21
C ASN A 49 -1.60 -9.59 36.83
N CYS A 50 -2.03 -8.36 36.51
CA CYS A 50 -2.75 -8.07 35.29
C CYS A 50 -1.80 -7.71 34.13
N GLU A 51 -2.00 -8.40 33.01
CA GLU A 51 -1.24 -8.23 31.76
C GLU A 51 -1.86 -7.19 30.82
N LEU A 52 -2.89 -6.49 31.26
CA LEU A 52 -3.48 -5.39 30.52
C LEU A 52 -3.00 -4.06 31.10
N THR A 53 -3.01 -3.00 30.30
CA THR A 53 -3.00 -1.63 30.86
C THR A 53 -4.34 -1.32 31.53
N ALA A 54 -4.40 -0.26 32.34
CA ALA A 54 -5.65 0.20 32.93
C ALA A 54 -6.71 0.49 31.84
N GLU A 55 -6.31 1.20 30.80
CA GLU A 55 -7.17 1.52 29.64
C GLU A 55 -7.67 0.27 28.92
N GLU A 56 -6.78 -0.69 28.66
CA GLU A 56 -7.15 -1.96 28.04
C GLU A 56 -8.12 -2.75 28.90
N PHE A 57 -7.93 -2.75 30.22
CA PHE A 57 -8.84 -3.43 31.14
C PHE A 57 -10.22 -2.76 31.18
N PHE A 58 -10.30 -1.44 31.24
CA PHE A 58 -11.60 -0.75 31.23
C PHE A 58 -12.31 -0.84 29.88
N LEU A 59 -11.55 -0.87 28.78
CA LEU A 59 -12.11 -1.20 27.47
C LEU A 59 -12.66 -2.63 27.46
N ALA A 60 -11.90 -3.61 27.97
CA ALA A 60 -12.37 -4.99 28.13
C ALA A 60 -13.66 -5.07 28.95
N PHE A 61 -13.72 -4.31 30.05
CA PHE A 61 -14.89 -4.24 30.91
C PHE A 61 -16.13 -3.70 30.18
N ASN A 62 -15.97 -2.62 29.40
CA ASN A 62 -17.06 -2.07 28.58
C ASN A 62 -17.51 -3.07 27.51
N LEU A 63 -16.57 -3.73 26.82
CA LEU A 63 -16.88 -4.75 25.82
C LEU A 63 -17.58 -5.98 26.42
N ALA A 64 -17.26 -6.36 27.66
CA ALA A 64 -17.98 -7.39 28.40
C ALA A 64 -19.41 -6.93 28.73
N ALA A 65 -19.60 -5.68 29.17
CA ALA A 65 -20.92 -5.13 29.44
C ALA A 65 -21.81 -5.05 28.19
N GLU A 66 -21.21 -4.80 27.02
CA GLU A 66 -21.89 -4.82 25.71
C GLU A 66 -22.13 -6.24 25.17
N GLY A 67 -21.70 -7.29 25.87
CA GLY A 67 -21.83 -8.69 25.43
C GLY A 67 -20.91 -9.06 24.25
N ARG A 68 -19.88 -8.25 23.97
CA ARG A 68 -18.94 -8.45 22.86
C ARG A 68 -17.77 -9.37 23.23
N LEU A 69 -17.45 -9.47 24.52
CA LEU A 69 -16.51 -10.48 25.02
C LEU A 69 -17.23 -11.77 25.36
N LYS A 70 -16.64 -12.90 24.95
CA LYS A 70 -17.20 -14.24 25.15
C LYS A 70 -16.24 -15.14 25.93
N TYR A 71 -16.79 -16.15 26.59
CA TYR A 71 -16.06 -17.24 27.21
C TYR A 71 -15.27 -18.06 26.18
N GLU A 72 -14.45 -19.01 26.65
CA GLU A 72 -13.89 -20.01 25.73
C GLU A 72 -15.02 -20.80 25.09
N GLU A 73 -14.82 -21.16 23.81
CA GLU A 73 -15.73 -22.05 23.11
C GLU A 73 -15.79 -23.37 23.86
N ASP A 74 -17.01 -23.85 24.10
CA ASP A 74 -17.23 -25.18 24.62
C ASP A 74 -16.84 -26.24 23.58
N LYS A 75 -16.94 -27.52 23.96
CA LYS A 75 -16.59 -28.64 23.07
C LYS A 75 -17.47 -28.70 21.81
N ASP A 76 -18.60 -28.00 21.82
CA ASP A 76 -19.57 -27.93 20.73
C ASP A 76 -19.41 -26.65 19.88
N GLY A 77 -18.40 -25.83 20.18
CA GLY A 77 -18.07 -24.60 19.44
C GLY A 77 -18.92 -23.39 19.82
N ASN A 78 -19.69 -23.44 20.91
CA ASN A 78 -20.49 -22.32 21.37
C ASN A 78 -19.72 -21.50 22.41
N ALA A 79 -19.76 -20.17 22.29
CA ALA A 79 -19.17 -19.26 23.25
C ALA A 79 -20.25 -18.32 23.80
N GLU A 80 -20.52 -18.41 25.10
CA GLU A 80 -21.44 -17.50 25.81
C GLU A 80 -20.79 -16.14 26.07
N PRO A 81 -21.55 -15.04 26.10
CA PRO A 81 -21.03 -13.74 26.50
C PRO A 81 -20.61 -13.73 27.98
N ILE A 82 -19.56 -12.98 28.31
CA ILE A 82 -19.14 -12.79 29.70
C ILE A 82 -20.23 -12.06 30.48
N LYS A 83 -20.58 -12.60 31.65
CA LYS A 83 -21.55 -11.99 32.57
C LYS A 83 -20.79 -11.22 33.66
N LEU A 84 -21.04 -9.92 33.72
CA LEU A 84 -20.51 -9.07 34.78
C LEU A 84 -21.42 -9.13 36.01
N PHE A 85 -20.81 -9.24 37.20
CA PHE A 85 -21.49 -9.20 38.48
C PHE A 85 -21.23 -7.85 39.17
N ARG A 86 -22.02 -7.53 40.20
CA ARG A 86 -21.87 -6.28 40.97
C ARG A 86 -20.79 -6.34 42.05
N GLU A 87 -20.18 -7.50 42.25
CA GLU A 87 -19.17 -7.75 43.28
C GLU A 87 -17.78 -7.84 42.65
N ILE A 88 -16.76 -7.40 43.40
CA ILE A 88 -15.37 -7.47 42.98
C ILE A 88 -14.84 -8.86 43.30
N ASP A 89 -14.77 -9.71 42.29
CA ASP A 89 -14.23 -11.07 42.38
C ASP A 89 -13.02 -11.23 41.46
N ALA A 90 -11.89 -11.66 42.02
CA ALA A 90 -10.65 -11.92 41.29
C ALA A 90 -10.85 -12.91 40.13
N ILE A 91 -11.74 -13.90 40.27
CA ILE A 91 -12.05 -14.86 39.20
C ILE A 91 -12.69 -14.12 38.02
N LYS A 92 -13.66 -13.26 38.28
CA LYS A 92 -14.37 -12.48 37.25
C LYS A 92 -13.49 -11.45 36.57
N LEU A 93 -12.65 -10.76 37.32
CA LEU A 93 -11.66 -9.84 36.74
C LEU A 93 -10.70 -10.59 35.80
N ASN A 94 -10.31 -11.82 36.17
CA ASN A 94 -9.49 -12.68 35.30
C ASN A 94 -10.25 -13.20 34.07
N GLU A 95 -11.54 -13.52 34.17
CA GLU A 95 -12.38 -13.90 33.02
C GLU A 95 -12.41 -12.79 31.97
N VAL A 96 -12.65 -11.54 32.40
CA VAL A 96 -12.65 -10.35 31.53
C VAL A 96 -11.28 -10.15 30.88
N LYS A 97 -10.20 -10.22 31.66
CA LYS A 97 -8.82 -10.12 31.18
C LYS A 97 -8.53 -11.14 30.08
N SER A 98 -8.81 -12.42 30.35
CA SER A 98 -8.50 -13.53 29.45
C SER A 98 -9.30 -13.47 28.16
N ALA A 99 -10.58 -13.06 28.21
CA ALA A 99 -11.37 -12.90 27.00
C ALA A 99 -10.93 -11.72 26.14
N TYR A 100 -10.48 -10.62 26.74
CA TYR A 100 -9.96 -9.50 25.97
C TYR A 100 -8.63 -9.82 25.28
N ILE A 101 -7.72 -10.54 25.95
CA ILE A 101 -6.48 -11.02 25.32
C ILE A 101 -6.80 -11.88 24.09
N ARG A 102 -7.78 -12.79 24.21
CA ARG A 102 -8.25 -13.61 23.09
C ARG A 102 -8.87 -12.77 21.98
N TYR A 103 -9.75 -11.84 22.31
CA TYR A 103 -10.35 -10.89 21.36
C TYR A 103 -9.27 -10.13 20.55
N LYS A 104 -8.27 -9.57 21.24
CA LYS A 104 -7.13 -8.87 20.62
C LYS A 104 -6.32 -9.78 19.70
N SER A 105 -6.12 -11.04 20.09
CA SER A 105 -5.41 -12.01 19.25
C SER A 105 -6.18 -12.39 17.98
N LEU A 106 -7.52 -12.52 18.07
CA LEU A 106 -8.39 -12.81 16.94
C LEU A 106 -8.44 -11.63 15.97
N ASP A 107 -8.55 -10.42 16.50
CA ASP A 107 -8.56 -9.19 15.71
C ASP A 107 -7.22 -9.00 14.96
N LYS A 108 -6.09 -9.26 15.63
CA LYS A 108 -4.77 -9.26 14.98
C LYS A 108 -4.67 -10.30 13.86
N LYS A 109 -5.21 -11.51 14.05
CA LYS A 109 -5.27 -12.54 13.00
C LYS A 109 -6.13 -12.08 11.82
N TYR A 110 -7.25 -11.44 12.09
CA TYR A 110 -8.14 -10.90 11.07
C TYR A 110 -7.47 -9.81 10.25
N GLU A 111 -6.83 -8.82 10.89
CA GLU A 111 -6.12 -7.74 10.18
C GLU A 111 -4.93 -8.28 9.37
N ASN A 112 -4.20 -9.27 9.90
CA ASN A 112 -3.14 -9.95 9.14
C ASN A 112 -3.72 -10.66 7.90
N GLY A 113 -4.81 -11.43 8.04
CA GLY A 113 -5.44 -12.11 6.91
C GLY A 113 -5.98 -11.13 5.87
N LYS A 114 -6.53 -10.00 6.30
CA LYS A 114 -6.95 -8.91 5.41
C LYS A 114 -5.78 -8.29 4.65
N ALA A 115 -4.64 -8.09 5.32
CA ALA A 115 -3.42 -7.60 4.68
C ALA A 115 -2.85 -8.60 3.66
N GLU A 116 -2.87 -9.90 3.97
CA GLU A 116 -2.45 -10.97 3.05
C GLU A 116 -3.35 -11.03 1.81
N ILE A 117 -4.67 -10.98 1.98
CA ILE A 117 -5.63 -10.92 0.86
C ILE A 117 -5.39 -9.67 0.03
N LYS A 118 -5.16 -8.51 0.67
CA LYS A 118 -4.85 -7.28 -0.05
C LYS A 118 -3.55 -7.38 -0.82
N ALA A 119 -2.49 -7.92 -0.23
CA ALA A 119 -1.21 -8.12 -0.90
C ALA A 119 -1.30 -9.15 -2.05
N PHE A 120 -2.21 -10.12 -1.95
CA PHE A 120 -2.48 -11.06 -3.04
C PHE A 120 -3.23 -10.39 -4.20
N LEU A 121 -4.23 -9.55 -3.91
CA LEU A 121 -5.03 -8.86 -4.92
C LEU A 121 -4.30 -7.67 -5.56
N GLU A 122 -3.49 -6.97 -4.78
CA GLU A 122 -2.66 -5.82 -5.16
C GLU A 122 -1.22 -6.09 -4.72
N PRO A 123 -0.45 -6.89 -5.48
CA PRO A 123 0.95 -7.14 -5.14
C PRO A 123 1.66 -5.79 -4.98
N PRO A 124 2.41 -5.58 -3.88
CA PRO A 124 3.13 -4.35 -3.68
C PRO A 124 4.03 -4.14 -4.88
N ILE A 125 3.85 -3.01 -5.56
CA ILE A 125 4.70 -2.59 -6.67
C ILE A 125 6.09 -2.42 -6.04
N VAL A 126 6.94 -3.42 -6.22
CA VAL A 126 8.36 -3.35 -5.84
C VAL A 126 8.91 -2.16 -6.60
N GLU A 127 9.20 -1.06 -5.92
CA GLU A 127 9.91 0.05 -6.55
C GLU A 127 11.24 -0.50 -7.03
N PRO A 128 11.49 -0.56 -8.35
CA PRO A 128 12.66 -1.25 -8.85
C PRO A 128 13.90 -0.54 -8.32
N THR A 129 14.84 -1.33 -7.82
CA THR A 129 16.14 -0.84 -7.34
C THR A 129 16.85 -0.04 -8.45
N PRO A 130 17.82 0.83 -8.12
CA PRO A 130 18.56 1.60 -9.13
C PRO A 130 19.19 0.73 -10.22
N GLU A 131 19.61 -0.48 -9.87
CA GLU A 131 20.20 -1.46 -10.78
C GLU A 131 19.16 -2.09 -11.72
N GLU A 132 17.98 -2.45 -11.21
CA GLU A 132 16.88 -2.97 -12.02
C GLU A 132 16.33 -1.92 -12.99
N LYS A 133 16.28 -0.65 -12.56
CA LYS A 133 15.94 0.48 -13.43
C LYS A 133 16.96 0.66 -14.56
N LYS A 134 18.26 0.48 -14.28
CA LYS A 134 19.30 0.52 -15.31
C LYS A 134 19.16 -0.67 -16.27
N ALA A 135 18.95 -1.88 -15.76
CA ALA A 135 18.74 -3.07 -16.59
C ALA A 135 17.50 -2.96 -17.49
N ALA A 136 16.40 -2.38 -16.99
CA ALA A 136 15.19 -2.13 -17.77
C ALA A 136 15.44 -1.10 -18.89
N ARG A 137 16.19 -0.02 -18.62
CA ARG A 137 16.60 0.95 -19.65
C ARG A 137 17.48 0.33 -20.73
N ASN A 138 18.42 -0.52 -20.34
CA ASN A 138 19.33 -1.14 -21.31
C ASN A 138 18.59 -2.12 -22.20
N LYS A 139 17.64 -2.90 -21.64
CA LYS A 139 16.72 -3.72 -22.43
C LYS A 139 15.89 -2.88 -23.41
N PHE A 140 15.42 -1.71 -22.99
CA PHE A 140 14.68 -0.79 -23.86
C PHE A 140 15.56 -0.28 -25.01
N TYR A 141 16.78 0.20 -24.73
CA TYR A 141 17.69 0.67 -25.78
C TYR A 141 18.11 -0.43 -26.76
N THR A 142 18.36 -1.66 -26.28
CA THR A 142 18.59 -2.83 -27.13
C THR A 142 17.40 -3.12 -28.05
N ALA A 143 16.17 -3.11 -27.51
CA ALA A 143 14.97 -3.38 -28.30
C ALA A 143 14.76 -2.33 -29.40
N GLU A 144 15.01 -1.06 -29.07
CA GLU A 144 14.88 0.05 -30.00
C GLU A 144 16.00 0.09 -31.06
N TYR A 145 17.23 -0.32 -30.71
CA TYR A 145 18.32 -0.51 -31.69
C TYR A 145 17.97 -1.58 -32.73
N ARG A 146 17.44 -2.73 -32.28
CA ARG A 146 17.00 -3.80 -33.19
C ARG A 146 15.91 -3.32 -34.14
N ARG A 147 14.97 -2.51 -33.65
CA ARG A 147 13.92 -1.89 -34.47
C ARG A 147 14.47 -0.88 -35.45
N LEU A 148 15.42 -0.05 -35.02
CA LEU A 148 16.09 0.90 -35.92
C LEU A 148 16.77 0.17 -37.10
N GLN A 149 17.40 -0.98 -36.85
CA GLN A 149 18.05 -1.78 -37.89
C GLN A 149 17.03 -2.50 -38.81
N LEU A 150 15.89 -2.95 -38.28
CA LEU A 150 14.89 -3.71 -39.05
C LEU A 150 13.89 -2.81 -39.82
N GLU A 151 13.40 -1.75 -39.18
CA GLU A 151 12.29 -0.92 -39.68
C GLU A 151 12.75 0.51 -40.03
N GLY A 152 14.01 0.86 -39.74
CA GLY A 152 14.57 2.19 -39.98
C GLY A 152 14.03 3.27 -39.03
N ASN A 153 13.20 2.90 -38.04
CA ASN A 153 12.52 3.80 -37.12
C ASN A 153 12.57 3.28 -35.67
N VAL A 154 12.26 4.18 -34.74
CA VAL A 154 12.24 3.94 -33.30
C VAL A 154 10.83 4.23 -32.79
N LEU A 155 10.29 3.40 -31.91
CA LEU A 155 8.96 3.57 -31.29
C LEU A 155 9.03 4.36 -29.98
N GLY A 156 10.20 4.36 -29.34
CA GLY A 156 10.53 5.10 -28.12
C GLY A 156 10.70 6.61 -28.28
N THR A 157 10.14 7.22 -29.32
CA THR A 157 10.44 8.61 -29.71
C THR A 157 10.29 9.62 -28.59
N ILE A 158 9.26 9.49 -27.75
CA ILE A 158 9.03 10.44 -26.65
C ILE A 158 10.21 10.44 -25.67
N VAL A 159 10.73 9.25 -25.35
CA VAL A 159 11.87 9.10 -24.43
C VAL A 159 13.14 9.68 -25.05
N PHE A 160 13.41 9.38 -26.31
CA PHE A 160 14.59 9.91 -27.00
C PHE A 160 14.52 11.42 -27.22
N TYR A 161 13.35 11.95 -27.56
CA TYR A 161 13.12 13.38 -27.70
C TYR A 161 13.41 14.12 -26.38
N ASP A 162 12.96 13.59 -25.25
CA ASP A 162 13.23 14.20 -23.95
C ASP A 162 14.72 14.16 -23.59
N LEU A 163 15.44 13.08 -23.92
CA LEU A 163 16.91 13.00 -23.78
C LEU A 163 17.64 14.01 -24.68
N ILE A 164 17.22 14.12 -25.93
CA ILE A 164 17.75 15.08 -26.90
C ILE A 164 17.50 16.52 -26.43
N LYS A 165 16.31 16.81 -25.90
CA LYS A 165 15.95 18.12 -25.34
C LYS A 165 16.83 18.49 -24.14
N LYS A 166 17.13 17.51 -23.27
CA LYS A 166 18.04 17.70 -22.11
C LYS A 166 19.46 18.11 -22.54
N ARG A 167 19.95 17.63 -23.68
CA ARG A 167 21.25 18.03 -24.27
C ARG A 167 21.33 19.51 -24.69
N GLY A 168 20.23 20.26 -24.63
CA GLY A 168 20.22 21.71 -24.86
C GLY A 168 19.59 22.15 -26.19
N LEU A 169 18.69 21.35 -26.77
CA LEU A 169 17.88 21.76 -27.93
C LEU A 169 16.85 22.83 -27.52
N LYS A 170 17.30 24.08 -27.46
CA LYS A 170 16.48 25.26 -27.14
C LYS A 170 15.82 25.90 -28.37
N THR A 171 16.39 25.69 -29.56
CA THR A 171 15.90 26.30 -30.81
C THR A 171 15.87 25.27 -31.94
N VAL A 172 14.74 25.19 -32.64
CA VAL A 172 14.58 24.42 -33.88
C VAL A 172 14.49 25.43 -35.03
N LYS A 173 15.19 25.19 -36.14
CA LYS A 173 15.12 26.08 -37.31
C LYS A 173 13.70 26.07 -37.89
N VAL A 174 13.19 27.24 -38.26
CA VAL A 174 11.84 27.39 -38.84
C VAL A 174 11.69 26.57 -40.13
N GLU A 175 12.73 26.52 -40.96
CA GLU A 175 12.79 25.68 -42.17
C GLU A 175 12.51 24.20 -41.90
N PHE A 176 12.96 23.68 -40.76
CA PHE A 176 12.70 22.29 -40.36
C PHE A 176 11.23 22.11 -39.96
N ILE A 177 10.64 23.09 -39.27
CA ILE A 177 9.23 23.05 -38.88
C ILE A 177 8.34 23.08 -40.13
N GLU A 178 8.66 23.92 -41.10
CA GLU A 178 7.96 24.00 -42.38
C GLU A 178 8.07 22.70 -43.20
N ALA A 179 9.24 22.07 -43.22
CA ALA A 179 9.45 20.77 -43.86
C ALA A 179 8.65 19.65 -43.18
N VAL A 180 8.54 19.66 -41.84
CA VAL A 180 7.76 18.67 -41.10
C VAL A 180 6.25 18.88 -41.27
N LEU A 181 5.78 20.13 -41.25
CA LEU A 181 4.36 20.44 -41.43
C LEU A 181 3.90 20.16 -42.87
N SER A 182 4.76 20.36 -43.87
CA SER A 182 4.44 20.06 -45.28
C SER A 182 4.38 18.56 -45.59
N THR A 183 5.04 17.72 -44.78
CA THR A 183 5.04 16.24 -44.93
C THR A 183 4.05 15.55 -43.99
N PHE A 184 3.45 16.28 -43.04
CA PHE A 184 2.48 15.76 -42.09
C PHE A 184 1.15 15.44 -42.77
N ILE A 185 0.77 14.16 -42.71
CA ILE A 185 -0.55 13.69 -43.14
C ILE A 185 -1.34 13.33 -41.87
N PRO A 186 -2.38 14.13 -41.52
CA PRO A 186 -3.11 13.97 -40.26
C PRO A 186 -3.87 12.65 -40.15
N GLU A 187 -4.28 12.08 -41.28
CA GLU A 187 -5.03 10.83 -41.34
C GLU A 187 -4.43 9.89 -42.39
N LYS A 188 -3.88 8.75 -41.96
CA LYS A 188 -3.51 7.66 -42.87
C LYS A 188 -4.64 6.63 -42.87
N ILE A 189 -5.25 6.43 -44.03
CA ILE A 189 -6.22 5.36 -44.25
C ILE A 189 -5.42 4.12 -44.65
N GLU A 190 -5.38 3.10 -43.79
CA GLU A 190 -4.92 1.77 -44.21
C GLU A 190 -5.95 1.22 -45.21
N ASN A 191 -5.65 1.35 -46.51
CA ASN A 191 -6.39 0.64 -47.54
C ASN A 191 -6.12 -0.86 -47.37
N ILE A 192 -7.06 -1.57 -46.78
CA ILE A 192 -7.09 -3.03 -46.76
C ILE A 192 -7.12 -3.46 -48.24
N ALA A 193 -6.03 -4.07 -48.70
CA ALA A 193 -5.96 -4.72 -50.00
C ALA A 193 -7.21 -5.59 -50.16
N ARG A 194 -7.98 -5.34 -51.23
CA ARG A 194 -9.23 -6.06 -51.55
C ARG A 194 -8.95 -7.56 -51.58
N LYS A 195 -9.28 -8.27 -50.50
CA LYS A 195 -9.48 -9.72 -50.51
C LYS A 195 -10.93 -9.99 -50.90
N GLU A 196 -11.15 -10.89 -51.83
CA GLU A 196 -12.41 -11.18 -52.53
C GLU A 196 -13.48 -11.90 -51.68
N GLU A 197 -13.47 -11.79 -50.35
CA GLU A 197 -14.46 -12.46 -49.50
C GLU A 197 -15.37 -11.46 -48.76
N PRO A 198 -16.70 -11.70 -48.72
CA PRO A 198 -17.66 -10.77 -48.16
C PRO A 198 -17.72 -10.94 -46.64
N GLU A 199 -16.68 -10.51 -45.93
CA GLU A 199 -16.75 -10.38 -44.48
C GLU A 199 -16.99 -8.92 -44.08
N LYS A 200 -18.12 -8.72 -43.38
CA LYS A 200 -18.47 -7.61 -42.46
C LYS A 200 -17.70 -6.32 -42.70
N ILE A 201 -18.38 -5.28 -43.21
CA ILE A 201 -17.92 -3.88 -43.35
C ILE A 201 -16.92 -3.54 -42.22
N ARG A 202 -15.62 -3.76 -42.47
CA ARG A 202 -14.56 -3.35 -41.55
C ARG A 202 -14.34 -1.89 -41.87
N VAL A 203 -14.90 -1.03 -41.02
CA VAL A 203 -14.64 0.41 -41.07
C VAL A 203 -13.12 0.58 -41.17
N PRO A 204 -12.60 1.31 -42.17
CA PRO A 204 -11.17 1.51 -42.31
C PRO A 204 -10.61 2.05 -41.00
N LYS A 205 -9.54 1.44 -40.49
CA LYS A 205 -8.85 1.95 -39.30
C LYS A 205 -8.22 3.29 -39.70
N ILE A 206 -8.86 4.38 -39.30
CA ILE A 206 -8.31 5.73 -39.43
C ILE A 206 -7.29 5.87 -38.29
N GLN A 207 -6.00 5.82 -38.62
CA GLN A 207 -4.96 6.25 -37.68
C GLN A 207 -4.90 7.78 -37.72
N LYS A 208 -5.43 8.40 -36.66
CA LYS A 208 -5.23 9.82 -36.39
C LYS A 208 -3.83 9.99 -35.82
N ASN A 209 -2.96 10.64 -36.58
CA ASN A 209 -1.61 10.94 -36.12
C ASN A 209 -1.64 12.23 -35.32
N ASP A 210 -1.17 12.19 -34.08
CA ASP A 210 -0.96 13.40 -33.29
C ASP A 210 0.19 14.23 -33.89
N PRO A 211 -0.04 15.51 -34.27
CA PRO A 211 0.99 16.37 -34.85
C PRO A 211 2.24 16.49 -33.95
N LEU A 212 2.05 16.50 -32.63
CA LEU A 212 3.17 16.62 -31.68
C LEU A 212 4.02 15.35 -31.67
N THR A 213 3.39 14.18 -31.69
CA THR A 213 4.08 12.89 -31.76
C THR A 213 4.85 12.75 -33.08
N TYR A 214 4.24 13.13 -34.20
CA TYR A 214 4.90 13.14 -35.51
C TYR A 214 6.10 14.11 -35.56
N PHE A 215 5.96 15.30 -34.98
CA PHE A 215 7.07 16.25 -34.91
C PHE A 215 8.24 15.71 -34.08
N LYS A 216 7.95 15.06 -32.95
CA LYS A 216 8.97 14.37 -32.14
C LYS A 216 9.65 13.25 -32.96
N ASP A 217 8.89 12.48 -33.74
CA ASP A 217 9.43 11.40 -34.59
C ASP A 217 10.42 11.96 -35.61
N CYS A 218 10.06 13.05 -36.28
CA CYS A 218 10.93 13.72 -37.25
C CYS A 218 12.22 14.23 -36.61
N ILE A 219 12.15 14.80 -35.40
CA ILE A 219 13.34 15.27 -34.67
C ILE A 219 14.26 14.11 -34.31
N VAL A 220 13.71 13.02 -33.78
CA VAL A 220 14.51 11.84 -33.41
C VAL A 220 15.16 11.22 -34.64
N LYS A 221 14.45 11.11 -35.77
CA LYS A 221 15.03 10.62 -37.03
C LYS A 221 16.14 11.52 -37.56
N ALA A 222 15.91 12.82 -37.62
CA ALA A 222 16.92 13.78 -38.06
C ALA A 222 18.16 13.77 -37.16
N TYR A 223 17.97 13.57 -35.85
CA TYR A 223 19.08 13.41 -34.91
C TYR A 223 19.86 12.11 -35.16
N ILE A 224 19.17 10.99 -35.36
CA ILE A 224 19.77 9.69 -35.70
C ILE A 224 20.57 9.77 -37.00
N GLU A 225 20.04 10.45 -38.01
CA GLU A 225 20.71 10.64 -39.30
C GLU A 225 21.92 11.57 -39.19
N LYS A 226 21.80 12.67 -38.43
CA LYS A 226 22.89 13.65 -38.24
C LYS A 226 24.06 13.08 -37.44
N GLU A 227 23.78 12.27 -36.42
CA GLU A 227 24.79 11.66 -35.54
C GLU A 227 25.20 10.26 -36.05
N GLU A 228 24.75 9.86 -37.25
CA GLU A 228 25.06 8.59 -37.92
C GLU A 228 24.84 7.35 -37.03
N LEU A 229 23.85 7.43 -36.13
CA LEU A 229 23.62 6.41 -35.09
C LEU A 229 23.17 5.05 -35.66
N LYS A 230 22.82 4.99 -36.95
CA LYS A 230 22.54 3.74 -37.66
C LYS A 230 23.80 2.89 -37.88
N GLU A 231 24.98 3.52 -37.89
CA GLU A 231 26.28 2.85 -38.10
C GLU A 231 26.91 2.40 -36.78
N PHE A 232 26.31 2.76 -35.64
CA PHE A 232 26.82 2.41 -34.32
C PHE A 232 26.63 0.92 -34.07
N THR A 233 27.57 0.31 -33.32
CA THR A 233 27.35 -1.01 -32.72
C THR A 233 26.29 -0.91 -31.62
N GLU A 234 25.66 -2.03 -31.27
CA GLU A 234 24.64 -2.06 -30.21
C GLU A 234 25.16 -1.48 -28.89
N GLU A 235 26.44 -1.74 -28.56
CA GLU A 235 27.11 -1.21 -27.37
C GLU A 235 27.30 0.31 -27.44
N ALA A 236 27.75 0.83 -28.59
CA ALA A 236 27.92 2.28 -28.80
C ALA A 236 26.59 3.04 -28.79
N TRP A 237 25.51 2.41 -29.28
CA TRP A 237 24.16 2.95 -29.20
C TRP A 237 23.69 3.08 -27.75
N ILE A 238 23.83 2.02 -26.95
CA ILE A 238 23.45 2.03 -25.52
C ILE A 238 24.28 3.06 -24.76
N GLU A 239 25.59 3.12 -25.00
CA GLU A 239 26.48 4.06 -24.33
C GLU A 239 26.15 5.52 -24.69
N HIS A 240 25.80 5.81 -25.94
CA HIS A 240 25.37 7.15 -26.37
C HIS A 240 24.16 7.63 -25.57
N TRP A 241 23.13 6.79 -25.44
CA TRP A 241 21.91 7.13 -24.70
C TRP A 241 22.07 7.09 -23.18
N GLU A 242 22.92 6.21 -22.63
CA GLU A 242 23.30 6.26 -21.21
C GLU A 242 24.05 7.55 -20.85
N LYS A 243 24.99 7.99 -21.70
CA LYS A 243 25.71 9.26 -21.51
C LYS A 243 24.75 10.45 -21.49
N LEU A 244 23.79 10.49 -22.41
CA LEU A 244 22.77 11.55 -22.44
C LEU A 244 21.81 11.49 -21.25
N HIS A 245 21.59 10.31 -20.70
CA HIS A 245 20.76 10.16 -19.50
C HIS A 245 21.47 10.65 -18.23
N ASN A 246 22.79 10.53 -18.17
CA ASN A 246 23.62 10.85 -16.99
C ASN A 246 24.23 12.26 -17.03
N GLN A 247 24.01 13.04 -18.09
CA GLN A 247 24.41 14.45 -18.15
C GLN A 247 23.39 15.30 -17.37
N GLU A 248 23.75 15.64 -16.12
CA GLU A 248 23.10 16.67 -15.28
C GLU A 248 23.74 18.04 -15.46
#